data_AF-A0A142C662-F1
#
_entry.id   AF-A0A142C662-F1
#
_cell.length_a   1.000
_cell.length_b   1.000
_cell.length_c   1.000
_cell.angle_alpha   90.00
_cell.angle_beta   90.00
_cell.angle_gamma   90.00
#
_symmetry.space_group_name_H-M   'P 1'
#
loop_
_entity.id
_entity.type
_entity.pdbx_description
1 polymer ?
#
loop_
_entity_poly.entity_id
_entity_poly.type
_entity_poly.pdbx_seq_one_letter_code
_entity_poly.pdbx_strand_id
1 'polypeptide(L)'
;MYQKLYVHYVIKQKNLFYQQYSIKISFRTTNKPHYLFQFQKMYIYYNIDIIIQIHFQNCAIFPCKMGCSADQKTVETNSTLNAVVGDVSKDKYCQAAERIYKAINGKGTDEAELIAVASTFNDEERVKIGDAFNKIYSKSVLEALKKDLSGDFENLMIELFSGERYTKWAEYIHTCIKGAGTDEKRLLPLVFLMTDDEQPKIAAEFKRLYKTDMIEMIEGDIGNGDWDKLVKGWLKAKNDGAANAEGLADEIFEAAKGAGTDEETFMIVLCKCNSLLYKDVNEAYATKYNKTIVDTITAEMSGKNEYAFLLAHYALLDRRQAVAFALYKAFKGMGTDESGLNNLTVLFSSIVNSGVLEQAYSQFGEIQKDIKGDLKGDYEKAILAMWGF
;
A
#
# COMPACT_ATOMS: atom_id res chain seq x y z
N MET A 1 41.34 2.26 33.22
CA MET A 1 41.22 0.92 32.62
C MET A 1 39.74 0.64 32.45
N TYR A 2 39.22 0.59 31.22
CA TYR A 2 37.79 0.37 30.97
C TYR A 2 37.47 -1.11 31.13
N GLN A 3 36.58 -1.47 32.06
CA GLN A 3 36.02 -2.83 32.13
C GLN A 3 34.86 -2.94 31.14
N LYS A 4 34.94 -3.89 30.20
CA LYS A 4 33.81 -4.29 29.37
C LYS A 4 32.96 -5.29 30.15
N LEU A 5 31.69 -4.98 30.36
CA LEU A 5 30.70 -5.91 30.88
C LEU A 5 30.12 -6.69 29.68
N TYR A 6 30.19 -8.02 29.69
CA TYR A 6 29.54 -8.86 28.70
C TYR A 6 28.29 -9.48 29.33
N VAL A 7 27.13 -9.28 28.69
CA VAL A 7 25.87 -9.90 29.11
C VAL A 7 25.57 -11.01 28.12
N HIS A 8 25.52 -12.26 28.59
CA HIS A 8 25.03 -13.39 27.81
C HIS A 8 23.53 -13.61 28.10
N TYR A 9 22.72 -13.79 27.07
CA TYR A 9 21.31 -14.18 27.20
C TYR A 9 20.99 -15.35 26.26
N VAL A 10 20.08 -16.23 26.71
CA VAL A 10 19.62 -17.42 25.96
C VAL A 10 18.13 -17.26 25.67
N ILE A 11 17.76 -17.22 24.38
CA ILE A 11 16.36 -17.12 23.93
C ILE A 11 15.94 -18.48 23.36
N LYS A 12 14.85 -19.07 23.86
CA LYS A 12 14.22 -20.26 23.26
C LYS A 12 13.02 -19.83 22.41
N GLN A 13 12.98 -20.22 21.14
CA GLN A 13 12.09 -19.65 20.10
C GLN A 13 10.97 -20.62 19.65
N LYS A 14 9.76 -20.08 19.38
CA LYS A 14 8.74 -20.65 18.48
C LYS A 14 7.99 -19.49 17.76
N ASN A 15 8.23 -19.34 16.44
CA ASN A 15 7.54 -18.48 15.45
C ASN A 15 7.63 -16.94 15.58
N LEU A 16 7.68 -16.24 14.42
CA LEU A 16 8.28 -14.89 14.25
C LEU A 16 7.32 -13.82 13.67
N PHE A 17 7.34 -12.61 14.25
CA PHE A 17 7.12 -11.30 13.62
C PHE A 17 8.05 -10.27 14.30
N TYR A 18 8.56 -9.27 13.56
CA TYR A 18 9.63 -8.36 14.01
C TYR A 18 9.15 -6.90 14.16
N GLN A 19 9.50 -6.23 15.27
CA GLN A 19 9.49 -4.76 15.38
C GLN A 19 10.72 -4.27 16.17
N GLN A 20 11.28 -3.12 15.77
CA GLN A 20 12.52 -2.55 16.32
C GLN A 20 12.21 -1.55 17.45
N TYR A 21 12.75 -1.78 18.65
CA TYR A 21 12.59 -0.88 19.79
C TYR A 21 13.97 -0.49 20.38
N SER A 22 14.06 0.71 20.96
CA SER A 22 15.24 1.16 21.71
C SER A 22 14.89 1.26 23.19
N ILE A 23 15.45 0.40 24.04
CA ILE A 23 15.27 0.47 25.49
C ILE A 23 16.47 1.19 26.11
N LYS A 24 16.20 2.19 26.97
CA LYS A 24 17.22 2.92 27.72
C LYS A 24 17.11 2.53 29.20
N ILE A 25 18.05 1.75 29.70
CA ILE A 25 18.11 1.37 31.13
C ILE A 25 19.15 2.25 31.82
N SER A 26 18.75 2.94 32.89
CA SER A 26 19.64 3.80 33.69
C SER A 26 19.81 3.22 35.08
N PHE A 27 21.05 3.09 35.55
CA PHE A 27 21.34 2.67 36.93
C PHE A 27 21.73 3.89 37.78
N ARG A 28 21.30 3.91 39.05
CA ARG A 28 21.72 4.89 40.05
C ARG A 28 22.51 4.16 41.13
N THR A 29 23.81 4.41 41.23
CA THR A 29 24.61 3.95 42.37
C THR A 29 24.77 5.08 43.37
N THR A 30 24.79 4.75 44.66
CA THR A 30 24.68 5.72 45.77
C THR A 30 25.94 6.53 46.05
N ASN A 31 27.01 6.45 45.25
CA ASN A 31 28.20 7.32 45.40
C ASN A 31 28.94 7.58 44.07
N LYS A 32 28.56 8.69 43.38
CA LYS A 32 29.19 9.39 42.23
C LYS A 32 29.35 8.66 40.87
N PRO A 33 29.55 9.44 39.78
CA PRO A 33 28.54 10.10 38.95
C PRO A 33 27.99 9.18 37.84
N HIS A 34 26.88 9.60 37.24
CA HIS A 34 26.10 8.88 36.22
C HIS A 34 26.94 8.20 35.11
N TYR A 35 26.86 6.88 35.02
CA TYR A 35 27.30 6.14 33.83
C TYR A 35 26.12 6.00 32.87
N LEU A 36 26.19 6.70 31.73
CA LEU A 36 25.31 6.47 30.59
C LEU A 36 25.90 5.32 29.77
N PHE A 37 25.33 4.13 29.88
CA PHE A 37 25.62 3.04 28.97
C PHE A 37 24.63 3.11 27.81
N GLN A 38 25.14 3.32 26.60
CA GLN A 38 24.36 3.24 25.37
C GLN A 38 24.46 1.80 24.86
N PHE A 39 23.37 1.03 24.98
CA PHE A 39 23.33 -0.33 24.46
C PHE A 39 23.11 -0.31 22.94
N GLN A 40 23.82 -1.17 22.21
CA GLN A 40 23.48 -1.46 20.82
C GLN A 40 22.20 -2.33 20.80
N LYS A 41 21.20 -1.83 20.04
CA LYS A 41 19.96 -2.46 19.55
C LYS A 41 19.51 -3.76 20.26
N MET A 42 18.35 -3.70 20.91
CA MET A 42 17.67 -4.84 21.50
C MET A 42 16.39 -5.14 20.71
N TYR A 43 16.16 -6.41 20.36
CA TYR A 43 14.94 -6.87 19.70
C TYR A 43 14.00 -7.44 20.77
N ILE A 44 12.80 -6.88 20.89
CA ILE A 44 11.79 -7.33 21.86
C ILE A 44 10.79 -8.24 21.13
N TYR A 45 10.56 -9.43 21.69
CA TYR A 45 9.53 -10.36 21.24
C TYR A 45 8.30 -10.22 22.15
N TYR A 46 7.11 -10.05 21.57
CA TYR A 46 5.87 -10.02 22.34
C TYR A 46 5.51 -11.44 22.83
N ASN A 47 5.01 -11.55 24.08
CA ASN A 47 4.70 -12.77 24.84
C ASN A 47 5.89 -13.58 25.40
N ILE A 48 6.84 -12.93 26.07
CA ILE A 48 7.83 -13.62 26.92
C ILE A 48 7.90 -12.91 28.27
N ASP A 49 7.75 -13.67 29.37
CA ASP A 49 8.25 -13.23 30.68
C ASP A 49 9.77 -13.16 30.63
N ILE A 50 10.33 -11.96 30.47
CA ILE A 50 11.77 -11.77 30.41
C ILE A 50 12.30 -11.71 31.85
N ILE A 51 12.86 -12.82 32.33
CA ILE A 51 13.71 -12.82 33.53
C ILE A 51 15.12 -12.41 33.11
N ILE A 52 15.55 -11.20 33.46
CA ILE A 52 16.93 -10.74 33.25
C ILE A 52 17.75 -11.13 34.48
N GLN A 53 18.50 -12.24 34.41
CA GLN A 53 19.53 -12.55 35.40
C GLN A 53 20.84 -11.86 35.01
N ILE A 54 21.30 -10.93 35.85
CA ILE A 54 22.58 -10.23 35.66
C ILE A 54 23.65 -10.94 36.50
N HIS A 55 24.58 -11.64 35.84
CA HIS A 55 25.76 -12.19 36.49
C HIS A 55 26.93 -11.22 36.42
N PHE A 56 27.52 -10.91 37.58
CA PHE A 56 28.80 -10.20 37.65
C PHE A 56 29.93 -11.23 37.70
N GLN A 57 30.81 -11.25 36.69
CA GLN A 57 32.05 -12.03 36.74
C GLN A 57 33.25 -11.10 36.90
N ASN A 58 34.11 -11.41 37.89
CA ASN A 58 35.39 -10.76 38.19
C ASN A 58 35.35 -9.27 38.55
N CYS A 59 34.56 -8.91 39.56
CA CYS A 59 34.83 -7.69 40.35
C CYS A 59 36.01 -7.95 41.29
N ALA A 60 37.24 -7.70 40.84
CA ALA A 60 38.37 -7.58 41.76
C ALA A 60 38.18 -6.31 42.60
N ILE A 61 37.83 -6.48 43.87
CA ILE A 61 37.91 -5.42 44.88
C ILE A 61 39.41 -5.11 45.03
N PHE A 62 39.81 -3.87 44.77
CA PHE A 62 41.17 -3.42 45.08
C PHE A 62 41.46 -3.72 46.56
N PRO A 63 42.59 -4.33 46.92
CA PRO A 63 42.86 -4.73 48.29
C PRO A 63 42.97 -3.49 49.18
N CYS A 64 41.97 -3.28 50.03
CA CYS A 64 42.17 -2.52 51.24
C CYS A 64 43.21 -3.28 52.08
N LYS A 65 44.34 -2.65 52.37
CA LYS A 65 45.32 -3.15 53.34
C LYS A 65 44.70 -3.07 54.73
N MET A 66 43.96 -4.11 55.12
CA MET A 66 43.79 -4.65 56.46
C MET A 66 42.73 -5.76 56.35
N GLY A 67 43.12 -6.98 56.73
CA GLY A 67 42.41 -8.21 56.40
C GLY A 67 40.91 -8.21 56.74
N CYS A 68 40.10 -8.62 55.76
CA CYS A 68 38.77 -9.18 55.94
C CYS A 68 38.57 -10.23 54.83
N SER A 69 38.10 -11.41 55.22
CA SER A 69 37.79 -12.55 54.37
C SER A 69 36.76 -12.23 53.29
N ALA A 70 36.88 -12.88 52.13
CA ALA A 70 35.97 -12.73 51.01
C ALA A 70 34.61 -13.37 51.31
N ASP A 71 33.62 -12.56 51.67
CA ASP A 71 32.22 -12.93 51.56
C ASP A 71 31.71 -12.53 50.16
N GLN A 72 31.48 -13.52 49.30
CA GLN A 72 30.68 -13.35 48.09
C GLN A 72 29.23 -13.08 48.50
N LYS A 73 28.86 -11.81 48.70
CA LYS A 73 27.44 -11.43 48.81
C LYS A 73 26.83 -11.38 47.42
N THR A 74 26.07 -12.41 47.08
CA THR A 74 25.06 -12.34 46.03
C THR A 74 23.99 -11.34 46.47
N VAL A 75 23.93 -10.17 45.83
CA VAL A 75 22.82 -9.24 46.02
C VAL A 75 21.76 -9.59 44.98
N GLU A 76 20.83 -10.46 45.35
CA GLU A 76 19.60 -10.65 44.58
C GLU A 76 18.70 -9.44 44.82
N THR A 77 18.53 -8.61 43.79
CA THR A 77 17.45 -7.62 43.78
C THR A 77 16.34 -8.14 42.89
N ASN A 78 15.25 -8.58 43.52
CA ASN A 78 13.98 -8.80 42.82
C ASN A 78 13.35 -7.44 42.56
N SER A 79 13.76 -6.78 41.48
CA SER A 79 12.93 -5.71 40.90
C SER A 79 11.95 -6.36 39.95
N THR A 80 10.68 -6.43 40.34
CA THR A 80 9.59 -6.63 39.38
C THR A 80 9.66 -5.50 38.39
N LEU A 81 10.10 -5.80 37.16
CA LEU A 81 9.88 -4.92 36.04
C LEU A 81 8.37 -4.96 35.80
N ASN A 82 7.64 -4.08 36.47
CA ASN A 82 6.37 -3.62 35.95
C ASN A 82 6.76 -2.89 34.66
N ALA A 83 6.92 -3.65 33.56
CA ALA A 83 6.67 -3.09 32.26
C ALA A 83 5.36 -2.33 32.45
N VAL A 84 5.40 -1.02 32.21
CA VAL A 84 4.19 -0.27 32.02
C VAL A 84 3.55 -0.96 30.84
N VAL A 85 2.67 -1.93 31.13
CA VAL A 85 1.69 -2.44 30.21
C VAL A 85 0.93 -1.18 29.90
N GLY A 86 1.32 -0.52 28.80
CA GLY A 86 0.58 0.62 28.29
C GLY A 86 -0.85 0.14 28.24
N ASP A 87 -1.69 0.83 29.01
CA ASP A 87 -3.11 0.59 29.13
C ASP A 87 -3.64 0.21 27.74
N VAL A 88 -4.08 -1.04 27.57
CA VAL A 88 -4.52 -1.57 26.27
C VAL A 88 -5.66 -0.69 25.70
N SER A 89 -6.36 0.06 26.57
CA SER A 89 -7.38 1.05 26.19
C SER A 89 -6.85 2.33 25.54
N LYS A 90 -5.52 2.58 25.52
CA LYS A 90 -4.91 3.79 24.94
C LYS A 90 -4.25 3.58 23.57
N ASP A 91 -4.21 2.34 23.06
CA ASP A 91 -3.75 2.11 21.70
C ASP A 91 -4.83 2.57 20.69
N LYS A 92 -4.44 3.43 19.74
CA LYS A 92 -5.35 4.01 18.76
C LYS A 92 -6.07 2.94 17.92
N TYR A 93 -5.43 1.79 17.69
CA TYR A 93 -6.05 0.68 16.96
C TYR A 93 -7.11 -0.05 17.79
N CYS A 94 -6.87 -0.23 19.10
CA CYS A 94 -7.86 -0.79 20.01
C CYS A 94 -9.08 0.14 20.12
N GLN A 95 -8.87 1.46 20.21
CA GLN A 95 -9.95 2.45 20.20
C GLN A 95 -10.75 2.42 18.90
N ALA A 96 -10.10 2.34 17.74
CA ALA A 96 -10.77 2.21 16.46
C ALA A 96 -11.57 0.89 16.35
N ALA A 97 -11.03 -0.22 16.86
CA ALA A 97 -11.74 -1.49 16.92
C ALA A 97 -13.00 -1.41 17.82
N GLU A 98 -12.92 -0.73 18.97
CA GLU A 98 -14.08 -0.48 19.82
C GLU A 98 -15.14 0.40 19.14
N ARG A 99 -14.71 1.41 18.37
CA ARG A 99 -15.61 2.25 17.56
C ARG A 99 -16.35 1.43 16.51
N ILE A 100 -15.63 0.60 15.74
CA ILE A 100 -16.23 -0.35 14.79
C ILE A 100 -17.23 -1.27 15.50
N TYR A 101 -16.83 -1.86 16.64
CA TYR A 101 -17.71 -2.77 17.37
C TYR A 101 -18.99 -2.08 17.82
N LYS A 102 -18.91 -0.87 18.37
CA LYS A 102 -20.09 -0.09 18.78
C LYS A 102 -20.98 0.25 17.59
N ALA A 103 -20.38 0.57 16.44
CA ALA A 103 -21.10 0.91 15.21
C ALA A 103 -21.94 -0.26 14.66
N ILE A 104 -21.53 -1.52 14.91
CA ILE A 104 -22.22 -2.72 14.38
C ILE A 104 -22.91 -3.56 15.47
N ASN A 105 -22.91 -3.10 16.73
CA ASN A 105 -23.46 -3.84 17.85
C ASN A 105 -24.66 -3.10 18.43
N GLY A 106 -25.81 -3.22 17.75
CA GLY A 106 -27.05 -2.54 18.14
C GLY A 106 -28.24 -2.95 17.26
N LYS A 107 -29.31 -2.14 17.32
CA LYS A 107 -30.38 -2.21 16.33
C LYS A 107 -29.99 -1.32 15.15
N GLY A 108 -29.54 -1.93 14.06
CA GLY A 108 -28.99 -1.22 12.91
C GLY A 108 -27.49 -0.94 13.05
N THR A 109 -26.97 -0.24 12.04
CA THR A 109 -25.54 0.03 11.86
C THR A 109 -25.31 1.55 11.94
N ASP A 110 -24.17 1.99 12.48
CA ASP A 110 -23.70 3.37 12.36
C ASP A 110 -22.71 3.48 11.20
N GLU A 111 -23.22 3.63 9.98
CA GLU A 111 -22.39 3.68 8.76
C GLU A 111 -21.47 4.90 8.76
N ALA A 112 -21.91 6.02 9.36
CA ALA A 112 -21.10 7.23 9.45
C ALA A 112 -19.83 7.02 10.30
N GLU A 113 -19.96 6.33 11.43
CA GLU A 113 -18.82 6.00 12.28
C GLU A 113 -17.87 4.99 11.60
N LEU A 114 -18.42 4.01 10.88
CA LEU A 114 -17.63 3.07 10.07
C LEU A 114 -16.82 3.79 8.99
N ILE A 115 -17.44 4.70 8.25
CA ILE A 115 -16.77 5.53 7.23
C ILE A 115 -15.67 6.38 7.88
N ALA A 116 -15.97 7.02 9.01
CA ALA A 116 -15.01 7.88 9.71
C ALA A 116 -13.78 7.10 10.18
N VAL A 117 -13.95 5.86 10.69
CA VAL A 117 -12.81 5.01 11.02
C VAL A 117 -12.05 4.62 9.76
N ALA A 118 -12.74 4.15 8.72
CA ALA A 118 -12.09 3.68 7.49
C ALA A 118 -11.23 4.76 6.79
N SER A 119 -11.72 6.00 6.73
CA SER A 119 -11.02 7.12 6.09
C SER A 119 -9.92 7.76 6.95
N THR A 120 -9.93 7.54 8.28
CA THR A 120 -8.90 8.09 9.19
C THR A 120 -7.59 7.30 9.14
N PHE A 121 -7.66 5.99 8.89
CA PHE A 121 -6.51 5.08 8.98
C PHE A 121 -6.10 4.59 7.60
N ASN A 122 -4.79 4.48 7.37
CA ASN A 122 -4.29 3.91 6.12
C ASN A 122 -4.48 2.38 6.06
N ASP A 123 -4.09 1.75 4.96
CA ASP A 123 -4.27 0.32 4.74
C ASP A 123 -3.53 -0.55 5.78
N GLU A 124 -2.26 -0.27 6.11
CA GLU A 124 -1.53 -1.07 7.11
C GLU A 124 -2.07 -0.85 8.53
N GLU A 125 -2.64 0.32 8.82
CA GLU A 125 -3.29 0.62 10.08
C GLU A 125 -4.65 -0.08 10.21
N ARG A 126 -5.44 -0.17 9.13
CA ARG A 126 -6.71 -0.91 9.12
C ARG A 126 -6.51 -2.41 9.37
N VAL A 127 -5.41 -3.00 8.91
CA VAL A 127 -5.03 -4.38 9.28
C VAL A 127 -4.81 -4.51 10.78
N LYS A 128 -4.08 -3.58 11.42
CA LYS A 128 -3.87 -3.57 12.88
C LYS A 128 -5.16 -3.38 13.65
N ILE A 129 -6.11 -2.61 13.12
CA ILE A 129 -7.46 -2.48 13.69
C ILE A 129 -8.18 -3.82 13.64
N GLY A 130 -8.10 -4.56 12.53
CA GLY A 130 -8.66 -5.90 12.42
C GLY A 130 -8.06 -6.88 13.44
N ASP A 131 -6.74 -6.85 13.63
CA ASP A 131 -6.04 -7.66 14.65
C ASP A 131 -6.49 -7.28 16.07
N ALA A 132 -6.60 -5.98 16.36
CA ALA A 132 -7.08 -5.49 17.64
C ALA A 132 -8.54 -5.92 17.90
N PHE A 133 -9.40 -5.83 16.88
CA PHE A 133 -10.78 -6.27 16.95
C PHE A 133 -10.88 -7.77 17.27
N ASN A 134 -10.07 -8.60 16.61
CA ASN A 134 -10.00 -10.03 16.91
C ASN A 134 -9.54 -10.30 18.34
N LYS A 135 -8.50 -9.61 18.80
CA LYS A 135 -7.96 -9.77 20.15
C LYS A 135 -8.97 -9.38 21.24
N ILE A 136 -9.72 -8.30 21.04
CA ILE A 136 -10.67 -7.77 22.04
C ILE A 136 -11.96 -8.60 22.05
N TYR A 137 -12.51 -8.92 20.88
CA TYR A 137 -13.85 -9.50 20.76
C TYR A 137 -13.86 -10.99 20.38
N SER A 138 -12.69 -11.59 20.14
CA SER A 138 -12.54 -12.97 19.64
C SER A 138 -13.37 -13.24 18.37
N LYS A 139 -13.51 -12.22 17.51
CA LYS A 139 -14.30 -12.25 16.27
C LYS A 139 -13.50 -11.63 15.13
N SER A 140 -13.70 -12.10 13.90
CA SER A 140 -13.15 -11.44 12.72
C SER A 140 -13.88 -10.13 12.47
N VAL A 141 -13.14 -9.04 12.23
CA VAL A 141 -13.73 -7.76 11.83
C VAL A 141 -14.51 -7.90 10.51
N LEU A 142 -13.99 -8.70 9.57
CA LEU A 142 -14.62 -8.91 8.27
C LEU A 142 -15.97 -9.63 8.42
N GLU A 143 -16.02 -10.69 9.22
CA GLU A 143 -17.27 -11.43 9.43
C GLU A 143 -18.28 -10.63 10.24
N ALA A 144 -17.82 -9.73 11.11
CA ALA A 144 -18.69 -8.81 11.83
C ALA A 144 -19.28 -7.76 10.87
N LEU A 145 -18.48 -7.18 9.97
CA LEU A 145 -18.95 -6.23 8.96
C LEU A 145 -19.93 -6.89 7.96
N LYS A 146 -19.62 -8.08 7.42
CA LYS A 146 -20.53 -8.80 6.49
C LYS A 146 -21.88 -9.14 7.09
N LYS A 147 -21.96 -9.27 8.42
CA LYS A 147 -23.21 -9.58 9.10
C LYS A 147 -24.16 -8.37 9.14
N ASP A 148 -23.61 -7.17 9.19
CA ASP A 148 -24.34 -5.93 9.48
C ASP A 148 -24.47 -5.00 8.27
N LEU A 149 -23.64 -5.19 7.26
CA LEU A 149 -23.63 -4.42 6.02
C LEU A 149 -24.27 -5.20 4.87
N SER A 150 -24.56 -4.48 3.77
CA SER A 150 -24.98 -5.09 2.50
C SER A 150 -24.58 -4.23 1.31
N GLY A 151 -24.59 -4.81 0.11
CA GLY A 151 -24.37 -4.11 -1.17
C GLY A 151 -22.95 -3.55 -1.33
N ASP A 152 -22.80 -2.49 -2.12
CA ASP A 152 -21.48 -1.94 -2.48
C ASP A 152 -20.75 -1.30 -1.30
N PHE A 153 -21.50 -0.80 -0.31
CA PHE A 153 -20.93 -0.33 0.94
C PHE A 153 -20.29 -1.47 1.74
N GLU A 154 -20.93 -2.64 1.82
CA GLU A 154 -20.29 -3.84 2.40
C GLU A 154 -19.02 -4.20 1.62
N ASN A 155 -19.10 -4.30 0.29
CA ASN A 155 -17.98 -4.69 -0.55
C ASN A 155 -16.76 -3.80 -0.30
N LEU A 156 -16.93 -2.48 -0.31
CA LEU A 156 -15.86 -1.53 -0.04
C LEU A 156 -15.29 -1.69 1.38
N MET A 157 -16.15 -1.77 2.40
CA MET A 157 -15.70 -1.90 3.79
C MET A 157 -14.92 -3.21 4.01
N ILE A 158 -15.37 -4.32 3.42
CA ILE A 158 -14.63 -5.57 3.48
C ILE A 158 -13.28 -5.45 2.79
N GLU A 159 -13.23 -4.85 1.61
CA GLU A 159 -11.97 -4.67 0.90
C GLU A 159 -10.98 -3.81 1.69
N LEU A 160 -11.43 -2.68 2.27
CA LEU A 160 -10.62 -1.76 3.07
C LEU A 160 -9.98 -2.41 4.30
N PHE A 161 -10.65 -3.39 4.93
CA PHE A 161 -10.17 -4.07 6.14
C PHE A 161 -9.58 -5.47 5.87
N SER A 162 -9.55 -5.93 4.61
CA SER A 162 -9.19 -7.32 4.29
C SER A 162 -7.68 -7.59 4.14
N GLY A 163 -6.84 -6.57 4.03
CA GLY A 163 -5.41 -6.78 3.91
C GLY A 163 -4.60 -5.53 3.58
N GLU A 164 -3.28 -5.70 3.55
CA GLU A 164 -2.32 -4.66 3.17
C GLU A 164 -2.38 -4.39 1.66
N ARG A 165 -2.05 -3.15 1.25
CA ARG A 165 -2.17 -2.67 -0.13
C ARG A 165 -1.58 -3.59 -1.20
N TYR A 166 -0.36 -4.10 -1.04
CA TYR A 166 0.26 -4.96 -2.06
C TYR A 166 -0.37 -6.36 -2.11
N THR A 167 -0.84 -6.88 -0.98
CA THR A 167 -1.60 -8.13 -0.94
C THR A 167 -2.92 -7.96 -1.70
N LYS A 168 -3.65 -6.86 -1.44
CA LYS A 168 -4.88 -6.51 -2.15
C LYS A 168 -4.65 -6.35 -3.65
N TRP A 169 -3.58 -5.66 -4.03
CA TRP A 169 -3.24 -5.47 -5.45
C TRP A 169 -3.00 -6.80 -6.17
N ALA A 170 -2.26 -7.73 -5.54
CA ALA A 170 -2.05 -9.07 -6.07
C ALA A 170 -3.36 -9.85 -6.19
N GLU A 171 -4.24 -9.75 -5.18
CA GLU A 171 -5.57 -10.36 -5.22
C GLU A 171 -6.42 -9.81 -6.37
N TYR A 172 -6.43 -8.49 -6.56
CA TYR A 172 -7.19 -7.86 -7.64
C TYR A 172 -6.69 -8.30 -9.01
N ILE A 173 -5.38 -8.36 -9.23
CA ILE A 173 -4.80 -8.89 -10.47
C ILE A 173 -5.29 -10.31 -10.70
N HIS A 174 -5.18 -11.19 -9.70
CA HIS A 174 -5.64 -12.57 -9.82
C HIS A 174 -7.15 -12.65 -10.09
N THR A 175 -7.96 -11.77 -9.48
CA THR A 175 -9.40 -11.75 -9.77
C THR A 175 -9.74 -11.35 -11.19
N CYS A 176 -8.89 -10.56 -11.85
CA CYS A 176 -9.12 -10.15 -13.24
C CYS A 176 -8.76 -11.24 -14.25
N ILE A 177 -7.85 -12.15 -13.89
CA ILE A 177 -7.30 -13.20 -14.77
C ILE A 177 -7.68 -14.62 -14.31
N LYS A 178 -8.63 -14.74 -13.37
CA LYS A 178 -9.12 -16.06 -12.93
C LYS A 178 -10.36 -16.44 -13.74
N GLY A 179 -10.37 -17.67 -14.25
CA GLY A 179 -11.54 -18.24 -14.92
C GLY A 179 -11.50 -18.06 -16.43
N ALA A 180 -12.68 -18.03 -17.06
CA ALA A 180 -12.78 -17.90 -18.51
C ALA A 180 -12.86 -16.43 -18.91
N GLY A 181 -11.84 -15.96 -19.64
CA GLY A 181 -11.72 -14.57 -20.07
C GLY A 181 -11.07 -13.67 -19.02
N THR A 182 -10.82 -12.43 -19.41
CA THR A 182 -10.09 -11.44 -18.61
C THR A 182 -10.98 -10.24 -18.33
N ASP A 183 -11.01 -9.76 -17.08
CA ASP A 183 -11.56 -8.46 -16.70
C ASP A 183 -10.50 -7.38 -16.95
N GLU A 184 -10.26 -7.15 -18.24
CA GLU A 184 -9.36 -6.16 -18.81
C GLU A 184 -9.66 -4.73 -18.36
N LYS A 185 -10.93 -4.35 -18.16
CA LYS A 185 -11.27 -3.02 -17.62
C LYS A 185 -10.63 -2.79 -16.25
N ARG A 186 -10.66 -3.79 -15.37
CA ARG A 186 -10.03 -3.72 -14.04
C ARG A 186 -8.54 -4.06 -14.05
N LEU A 187 -8.09 -4.92 -14.97
CA LEU A 187 -6.68 -5.30 -15.09
C LEU A 187 -5.81 -4.12 -15.54
N LEU A 188 -6.26 -3.32 -16.51
CA LEU A 188 -5.44 -2.27 -17.12
C LEU A 188 -4.95 -1.22 -16.09
N PRO A 189 -5.79 -0.65 -15.21
CA PRO A 189 -5.31 0.18 -14.10
C PRO A 189 -4.34 -0.52 -13.17
N LEU A 190 -4.58 -1.80 -12.85
CA LEU A 190 -3.70 -2.54 -11.95
C LEU A 190 -2.30 -2.75 -12.53
N VAL A 191 -2.17 -2.81 -13.86
CA VAL A 191 -0.89 -2.92 -14.58
C VAL A 191 -0.25 -1.55 -14.78
N PHE A 192 -0.95 -0.60 -15.41
CA PHE A 192 -0.33 0.68 -15.82
C PHE A 192 -0.05 1.63 -14.65
N LEU A 193 -0.77 1.52 -13.53
CA LEU A 193 -0.52 2.33 -12.34
C LEU A 193 0.55 1.75 -11.42
N MET A 194 1.09 0.58 -11.75
CA MET A 194 2.16 -0.07 -11.01
C MET A 194 3.49 0.62 -11.30
N THR A 195 4.18 1.08 -10.26
CA THR A 195 5.53 1.65 -10.43
C THR A 195 6.60 0.56 -10.39
N ASP A 196 7.78 0.82 -10.95
CA ASP A 196 8.94 -0.08 -10.92
C ASP A 196 9.32 -0.54 -9.50
N ASP A 197 9.12 0.32 -8.49
CA ASP A 197 9.37 0.00 -7.07
C ASP A 197 8.27 -0.84 -6.40
N GLU A 198 7.07 -0.86 -6.97
CA GLU A 198 5.89 -1.56 -6.45
C GLU A 198 5.73 -2.94 -7.10
N GLN A 199 6.04 -3.05 -8.40
CA GLN A 199 5.95 -4.31 -9.15
C GLN A 199 6.62 -5.51 -8.45
N PRO A 200 7.88 -5.43 -7.98
CA PRO A 200 8.50 -6.57 -7.29
C PRO A 200 7.81 -6.91 -5.96
N LYS A 201 7.21 -5.94 -5.26
CA LYS A 201 6.47 -6.16 -4.01
C LYS A 201 5.15 -6.87 -4.27
N ILE A 202 4.41 -6.43 -5.29
CA ILE A 202 3.15 -7.04 -5.69
C ILE A 202 3.39 -8.44 -6.25
N ALA A 203 4.42 -8.61 -7.10
CA ALA A 203 4.81 -9.92 -7.62
C ALA A 203 5.21 -10.91 -6.50
N ALA A 204 5.88 -10.43 -5.45
CA ALA A 204 6.21 -11.26 -4.29
C ALA A 204 4.95 -11.72 -3.53
N GLU A 205 3.98 -10.82 -3.31
CA GLU A 205 2.69 -11.18 -2.69
C GLU A 205 1.87 -12.12 -3.58
N PHE A 206 1.83 -11.87 -4.89
CA PHE A 206 1.18 -12.73 -5.86
C PHE A 206 1.75 -14.16 -5.82
N LYS A 207 3.08 -14.28 -5.86
CA LYS A 207 3.76 -15.57 -5.76
C LYS A 207 3.54 -16.23 -4.40
N ARG A 208 3.49 -15.47 -3.32
CA ARG A 208 3.18 -15.97 -1.97
C ARG A 208 1.78 -16.58 -1.92
N LEU A 209 0.79 -15.90 -2.50
CA LEU A 209 -0.62 -16.31 -2.50
C LEU A 209 -0.91 -17.47 -3.47
N TYR A 210 -0.46 -17.34 -4.72
CA TYR A 210 -0.89 -18.20 -5.84
C TYR A 210 0.17 -19.19 -6.32
N LYS A 211 1.39 -19.13 -5.75
CA LYS A 211 2.50 -20.04 -6.06
C LYS A 211 2.93 -20.04 -7.54
N THR A 212 2.61 -18.99 -8.27
CA THR A 212 2.99 -18.78 -9.68
C THR A 212 3.58 -17.38 -9.87
N ASP A 213 4.26 -17.15 -10.99
CA ASP A 213 4.74 -15.83 -11.36
C ASP A 213 3.59 -14.94 -11.85
N MET A 214 3.56 -13.69 -11.38
CA MET A 214 2.50 -12.74 -11.70
C MET A 214 2.49 -12.36 -13.18
N ILE A 215 3.67 -12.10 -13.75
CA ILE A 215 3.79 -11.66 -15.13
C ILE A 215 3.42 -12.84 -16.04
N GLU A 216 3.98 -14.03 -15.80
CA GLU A 216 3.64 -15.22 -16.59
C GLU A 216 2.13 -15.53 -16.56
N MET A 217 1.48 -15.37 -15.40
CA MET A 217 0.04 -15.58 -15.28
C MET A 217 -0.76 -14.55 -16.09
N ILE A 218 -0.40 -13.26 -16.03
CA ILE A 218 -1.05 -12.22 -16.83
C ILE A 218 -0.85 -12.51 -18.33
N GLU A 219 0.38 -12.80 -18.75
CA GLU A 219 0.70 -13.03 -20.16
C GLU A 219 0.01 -14.27 -20.76
N GLY A 220 -0.23 -15.28 -19.93
CA GLY A 220 -0.92 -16.51 -20.31
C GLY A 220 -2.45 -16.36 -20.42
N ASP A 221 -3.03 -15.40 -19.71
CA ASP A 221 -4.48 -15.15 -19.73
C ASP A 221 -4.90 -14.19 -20.86
N ILE A 222 -4.05 -13.23 -21.20
CA ILE A 222 -4.33 -12.22 -22.23
C ILE A 222 -3.92 -12.68 -23.63
N GLY A 223 -4.57 -12.10 -24.64
CA GLY A 223 -4.41 -12.46 -26.05
C GLY A 223 -3.16 -11.88 -26.71
N ASN A 224 -3.27 -11.59 -28.01
CA ASN A 224 -2.18 -10.98 -28.80
C ASN A 224 -2.68 -9.79 -29.64
N GLY A 225 -3.79 -9.15 -29.25
CA GLY A 225 -4.22 -7.86 -29.79
C GLY A 225 -3.35 -6.72 -29.26
N ASP A 226 -3.61 -5.49 -29.69
CA ASP A 226 -2.67 -4.37 -29.48
C ASP A 226 -2.58 -3.96 -28.01
N TRP A 227 -3.71 -3.88 -27.31
CA TRP A 227 -3.68 -3.65 -25.87
C TRP A 227 -2.97 -4.79 -25.11
N ASP A 228 -3.09 -6.05 -25.57
CA ASP A 228 -2.43 -7.20 -24.94
C ASP A 228 -0.91 -7.04 -25.08
N LYS A 229 -0.45 -6.72 -26.30
CA LYS A 229 0.97 -6.47 -26.57
C LYS A 229 1.49 -5.30 -25.73
N LEU A 230 0.70 -4.24 -25.57
CA LEU A 230 1.06 -3.09 -24.74
C LEU A 230 1.23 -3.51 -23.27
N VAL A 231 0.30 -4.28 -22.71
CA VAL A 231 0.43 -4.83 -21.35
C VAL A 231 1.70 -5.68 -21.20
N LYS A 232 1.94 -6.60 -22.15
CA LYS A 232 3.15 -7.47 -22.15
C LYS A 232 4.43 -6.65 -22.22
N GLY A 233 4.47 -5.66 -23.11
CA GLY A 233 5.60 -4.74 -23.26
C GLY A 233 5.84 -3.91 -21.99
N TRP A 234 4.77 -3.36 -21.42
CA TRP A 234 4.81 -2.52 -20.23
C TRP A 234 5.36 -3.27 -19.01
N LEU A 235 4.87 -4.48 -18.73
CA LEU A 235 5.32 -5.30 -17.60
C LEU A 235 6.81 -5.69 -17.68
N LYS A 236 7.40 -5.64 -18.88
CA LYS A 236 8.80 -6.01 -19.15
C LYS A 236 9.69 -4.81 -19.48
N ALA A 237 9.11 -3.61 -19.55
CA ALA A 237 9.80 -2.41 -19.94
C ALA A 237 10.90 -2.06 -18.93
N LYS A 238 12.06 -1.61 -19.43
CA LYS A 238 13.18 -1.15 -18.60
C LYS A 238 13.28 0.38 -18.53
N ASN A 239 12.46 1.09 -19.31
CA ASN A 239 12.31 2.55 -19.32
C ASN A 239 13.66 3.28 -19.28
N ASP A 240 14.56 2.95 -20.21
CA ASP A 240 15.96 3.40 -20.19
C ASP A 240 16.13 4.92 -20.39
N GLY A 241 15.08 5.63 -20.84
CA GLY A 241 15.04 7.09 -20.92
C GLY A 241 16.05 7.71 -21.88
N ALA A 242 16.78 6.89 -22.64
CA ALA A 242 17.93 7.31 -23.43
C ALA A 242 17.56 7.48 -24.91
N ALA A 243 16.53 8.28 -25.19
CA ALA A 243 16.04 8.53 -26.54
C ALA A 243 15.76 10.02 -26.79
N ASN A 244 15.73 10.41 -28.07
CA ASN A 244 15.41 11.77 -28.49
C ASN A 244 13.89 11.97 -28.46
N ALA A 245 13.41 12.91 -27.65
CA ALA A 245 11.99 13.22 -27.50
C ALA A 245 11.31 13.62 -28.82
N GLU A 246 11.96 14.46 -29.65
CA GLU A 246 11.40 14.87 -30.94
C GLU A 246 11.30 13.69 -31.92
N GLY A 247 12.29 12.80 -31.91
CA GLY A 247 12.29 11.61 -32.76
C GLY A 247 11.16 10.64 -32.38
N LEU A 248 10.93 10.44 -31.09
CA LEU A 248 9.82 9.62 -30.60
C LEU A 248 8.45 10.27 -30.89
N ALA A 249 8.35 11.60 -30.83
CA ALA A 249 7.14 12.31 -31.24
C ALA A 249 6.85 12.09 -32.73
N ASP A 250 7.89 12.11 -33.58
CA ASP A 250 7.78 11.80 -35.01
C ASP A 250 7.34 10.35 -35.25
N GLU A 251 7.90 9.39 -34.50
CA GLU A 251 7.48 7.98 -34.54
C GLU A 251 5.99 7.83 -34.21
N ILE A 252 5.48 8.49 -33.16
CA ILE A 252 4.05 8.47 -32.82
C ILE A 252 3.21 9.07 -33.95
N PHE A 253 3.64 10.19 -34.53
CA PHE A 253 2.87 10.88 -35.56
C PHE A 253 2.79 10.04 -36.85
N GLU A 254 3.92 9.51 -37.31
CA GLU A 254 3.94 8.68 -38.51
C GLU A 254 3.21 7.35 -38.29
N ALA A 255 3.22 6.78 -37.08
CA ALA A 255 2.43 5.60 -36.73
C ALA A 255 0.92 5.86 -36.82
N ALA A 256 0.46 7.08 -36.56
CA ALA A 256 -0.96 7.47 -36.61
C ALA A 256 -1.38 8.10 -37.95
N LYS A 257 -0.51 8.07 -38.97
CA LYS A 257 -0.74 8.76 -40.24
C LYS A 257 -1.23 7.80 -41.31
N GLY A 258 -2.38 8.12 -41.91
CA GLY A 258 -2.93 7.37 -43.04
C GLY A 258 -4.27 6.73 -42.69
N ALA A 259 -4.59 5.61 -43.33
CA ALA A 259 -5.79 4.85 -43.01
C ALA A 259 -5.45 3.76 -41.99
N GLY A 260 -5.88 3.97 -40.74
CA GLY A 260 -5.53 3.11 -39.61
C GLY A 260 -4.24 3.57 -38.91
N THR A 261 -3.87 2.85 -37.85
CA THR A 261 -2.70 3.15 -37.03
C THR A 261 -1.74 1.97 -37.02
N ASP A 262 -0.45 2.25 -36.89
CA ASP A 262 0.58 1.28 -36.51
C ASP A 262 0.66 1.24 -34.99
N GLU A 263 -0.23 0.46 -34.36
CA GLU A 263 -0.31 0.35 -32.91
C GLU A 263 0.97 -0.24 -32.30
N GLU A 264 1.72 -1.04 -33.06
CA GLU A 264 2.97 -1.65 -32.60
C GLU A 264 4.05 -0.59 -32.42
N THR A 265 4.26 0.30 -33.40
CA THR A 265 5.20 1.41 -33.26
C THR A 265 4.79 2.34 -32.11
N PHE A 266 3.50 2.69 -32.00
CA PHE A 266 3.01 3.53 -30.92
C PHE A 266 3.28 2.90 -29.54
N MET A 267 2.91 1.62 -29.37
CA MET A 267 3.19 0.86 -28.16
C MET A 267 4.69 0.84 -27.82
N ILE A 268 5.56 0.60 -28.80
CA ILE A 268 7.01 0.55 -28.58
C ILE A 268 7.51 1.88 -28.03
N VAL A 269 7.01 3.01 -28.52
CA VAL A 269 7.37 4.33 -27.97
C VAL A 269 6.93 4.45 -26.50
N LEU A 270 5.70 4.06 -26.16
CA LEU A 270 5.22 4.10 -24.77
C LEU A 270 6.08 3.24 -23.84
N CYS A 271 6.45 2.02 -24.27
CA CYS A 271 7.27 1.09 -23.49
C CYS A 271 8.77 1.45 -23.41
N LYS A 272 9.25 2.40 -24.22
CA LYS A 272 10.62 2.92 -24.14
C LYS A 272 10.75 4.09 -23.16
N CYS A 273 9.66 4.82 -22.93
CA CYS A 273 9.71 6.07 -22.19
C CYS A 273 9.64 5.85 -20.67
N ASN A 274 10.48 6.58 -19.93
CA ASN A 274 10.16 6.92 -18.54
C ASN A 274 9.33 8.22 -18.48
N SER A 275 8.83 8.57 -17.30
CA SER A 275 7.95 9.73 -17.13
C SER A 275 8.59 11.06 -17.53
N LEU A 276 9.91 11.23 -17.32
CA LEU A 276 10.60 12.47 -17.69
C LEU A 276 10.67 12.60 -19.21
N LEU A 277 11.18 11.57 -19.89
CA LEU A 277 11.28 11.55 -21.35
C LEU A 277 9.89 11.69 -22.00
N TYR A 278 8.88 11.02 -21.48
CA TYR A 278 7.55 11.07 -22.10
C TYR A 278 6.89 12.45 -22.04
N LYS A 279 7.17 13.24 -20.99
CA LYS A 279 6.70 14.63 -20.92
C LYS A 279 7.30 15.46 -22.05
N ASP A 280 8.60 15.32 -22.28
CA ASP A 280 9.29 15.99 -23.38
C ASP A 280 8.74 15.53 -24.74
N VAL A 281 8.47 14.22 -24.91
CA VAL A 281 7.82 13.67 -26.13
C VAL A 281 6.45 14.29 -26.34
N ASN A 282 5.63 14.36 -25.29
CA ASN A 282 4.28 14.91 -25.35
C ASN A 282 4.28 16.41 -25.70
N GLU A 283 5.19 17.19 -25.12
CA GLU A 283 5.36 18.61 -25.44
C GLU A 283 5.87 18.83 -26.86
N ALA A 284 6.86 18.05 -27.30
CA ALA A 284 7.38 18.09 -28.66
C ALA A 284 6.30 17.75 -29.69
N TYR A 285 5.51 16.70 -29.44
CA TYR A 285 4.39 16.30 -30.31
C TYR A 285 3.37 17.42 -30.46
N ALA A 286 2.91 17.99 -29.34
CA ALA A 286 1.94 19.07 -29.34
C ALA A 286 2.45 20.31 -30.08
N THR A 287 3.72 20.68 -29.87
CA THR A 287 4.34 21.84 -30.51
C THR A 287 4.51 21.64 -32.01
N LYS A 288 4.98 20.47 -32.44
CA LYS A 288 5.34 20.20 -33.84
C LYS A 288 4.12 19.94 -34.72
N TYR A 289 3.11 19.24 -34.19
CA TYR A 289 1.95 18.79 -34.96
C TYR A 289 0.67 19.56 -34.66
N ASN A 290 0.70 20.48 -33.69
CA ASN A 290 -0.46 21.27 -33.27
C ASN A 290 -1.69 20.40 -32.96
N LYS A 291 -1.43 19.24 -32.33
CA LYS A 291 -2.39 18.20 -31.95
C LYS A 291 -1.86 17.48 -30.72
N THR A 292 -2.71 17.11 -29.77
CA THR A 292 -2.25 16.35 -28.60
C THR A 292 -2.14 14.86 -28.90
N ILE A 293 -1.34 14.13 -28.13
CA ILE A 293 -1.30 12.65 -28.21
C ILE A 293 -2.68 12.04 -27.87
N VAL A 294 -3.43 12.66 -26.94
CA VAL A 294 -4.81 12.24 -26.60
C VAL A 294 -5.74 12.36 -27.80
N ASP A 295 -5.70 13.48 -28.54
CA ASP A 295 -6.50 13.67 -29.76
C ASP A 295 -6.14 12.64 -30.83
N THR A 296 -4.88 12.21 -30.87
CA THR A 296 -4.42 11.17 -31.80
C THR A 296 -4.94 9.80 -31.39
N ILE A 297 -4.80 9.41 -30.13
CA ILE A 297 -5.32 8.12 -29.64
C ILE A 297 -6.84 8.03 -29.82
N THR A 298 -7.57 9.10 -29.49
CA THR A 298 -9.05 9.10 -29.58
C THR A 298 -9.59 9.16 -31.01
N ALA A 299 -8.81 9.66 -31.97
CA ALA A 299 -9.19 9.63 -33.39
C ALA A 299 -8.97 8.25 -34.03
N GLU A 300 -7.91 7.56 -33.60
CA GLU A 300 -7.42 6.35 -34.26
C GLU A 300 -7.89 5.05 -33.60
N MET A 301 -8.13 5.08 -32.28
CA MET A 301 -8.42 3.90 -31.49
C MET A 301 -9.82 3.99 -30.88
N SER A 302 -10.40 2.83 -30.59
CA SER A 302 -11.67 2.74 -29.86
C SER A 302 -11.67 1.59 -28.86
N GLY A 303 -12.64 1.62 -27.94
CA GLY A 303 -12.89 0.52 -27.01
C GLY A 303 -11.69 0.22 -26.11
N LYS A 304 -11.24 -1.04 -26.11
CA LYS A 304 -10.17 -1.53 -25.23
C LYS A 304 -8.81 -0.91 -25.56
N ASN A 305 -8.48 -0.79 -26.84
CA ASN A 305 -7.22 -0.19 -27.28
C ASN A 305 -7.17 1.30 -26.86
N GLU A 306 -8.22 2.07 -27.14
CA GLU A 306 -8.28 3.48 -26.72
C GLU A 306 -8.09 3.62 -25.20
N TYR A 307 -8.78 2.79 -24.41
CA TYR A 307 -8.65 2.85 -22.96
C TYR A 307 -7.23 2.51 -22.47
N ALA A 308 -6.63 1.43 -22.99
CA ALA A 308 -5.29 1.01 -22.61
C ALA A 308 -4.23 2.06 -22.97
N PHE A 309 -4.27 2.60 -24.19
CA PHE A 309 -3.29 3.59 -24.65
C PHE A 309 -3.44 4.93 -23.95
N LEU A 310 -4.67 5.41 -23.70
CA LEU A 310 -4.89 6.62 -22.91
C LEU A 310 -4.42 6.43 -21.46
N LEU A 311 -4.69 5.28 -20.86
CA LEU A 311 -4.28 5.01 -19.48
C LEU A 311 -2.75 4.94 -19.35
N ALA A 312 -2.06 4.31 -20.31
CA ALA A 312 -0.60 4.31 -20.40
C ALA A 312 -0.03 5.72 -20.63
N HIS A 313 -0.64 6.50 -21.53
CA HIS A 313 -0.29 7.91 -21.77
C HIS A 313 -0.34 8.72 -20.47
N TYR A 314 -1.47 8.68 -19.76
CA TYR A 314 -1.60 9.40 -18.49
C TYR A 314 -0.64 8.86 -17.43
N ALA A 315 -0.35 7.55 -17.40
CA ALA A 315 0.54 6.96 -16.40
C ALA A 315 1.98 7.46 -16.58
N LEU A 316 2.42 7.61 -17.84
CA LEU A 316 3.72 8.20 -18.17
C LEU A 316 3.78 9.69 -17.85
N LEU A 317 2.72 10.46 -18.11
CA LEU A 317 2.68 11.88 -17.72
C LEU A 317 2.72 12.03 -16.21
N ASP A 318 1.80 11.39 -15.53
CA ASP A 318 1.68 11.44 -14.09
C ASP A 318 0.74 10.34 -13.60
N ARG A 319 1.22 9.44 -12.74
CA ARG A 319 0.40 8.40 -12.10
C ARG A 319 -0.92 8.95 -11.53
N ARG A 320 -0.93 10.17 -10.99
CA ARG A 320 -2.14 10.81 -10.44
C ARG A 320 -3.16 11.17 -11.53
N GLN A 321 -2.69 11.59 -12.72
CA GLN A 321 -3.56 11.80 -13.88
C GLN A 321 -4.16 10.48 -14.37
N ALA A 322 -3.39 9.39 -14.35
CA ALA A 322 -3.91 8.07 -14.70
C ALA A 322 -4.94 7.54 -13.70
N VAL A 323 -4.74 7.76 -12.40
CA VAL A 323 -5.76 7.48 -11.38
C VAL A 323 -7.03 8.27 -11.65
N ALA A 324 -6.92 9.58 -11.93
CA ALA A 324 -8.06 10.43 -12.26
C ALA A 324 -8.79 9.96 -13.52
N PHE A 325 -8.05 9.57 -14.57
CA PHE A 325 -8.62 9.03 -15.80
C PHE A 325 -9.32 7.69 -15.56
N ALA A 326 -8.75 6.79 -14.76
CA ALA A 326 -9.37 5.52 -14.42
C ALA A 326 -10.67 5.71 -13.61
N LEU A 327 -10.69 6.64 -12.65
CA LEU A 327 -11.90 7.02 -11.93
C LEU A 327 -12.95 7.62 -12.88
N TYR A 328 -12.55 8.53 -13.77
CA TYR A 328 -13.46 9.06 -14.79
C TYR A 328 -14.09 7.97 -15.64
N LYS A 329 -13.31 6.97 -16.07
CA LYS A 329 -13.82 5.84 -16.84
C LYS A 329 -14.72 4.90 -16.02
N ALA A 330 -14.59 4.86 -14.69
CA ALA A 330 -15.48 4.10 -13.81
C ALA A 330 -16.88 4.73 -13.68
N PHE A 331 -16.98 6.05 -13.80
CA PHE A 331 -18.24 6.83 -13.78
C PHE A 331 -18.82 7.01 -15.20
N LYS A 332 -17.97 7.07 -16.23
CA LYS A 332 -18.43 7.33 -17.60
C LYS A 332 -19.18 6.13 -18.20
N GLY A 333 -20.47 6.32 -18.48
CA GLY A 333 -21.24 5.41 -19.30
C GLY A 333 -22.62 5.16 -18.74
N MET A 334 -23.20 4.00 -19.05
CA MET A 334 -24.41 3.52 -18.39
C MET A 334 -24.01 2.64 -17.21
N GLY A 335 -24.37 3.07 -16.00
CA GLY A 335 -23.98 2.43 -14.76
C GLY A 335 -22.54 2.78 -14.34
N THR A 336 -22.13 2.22 -13.21
CA THR A 336 -20.81 2.44 -12.61
C THR A 336 -20.02 1.13 -12.64
N ASP A 337 -18.69 1.21 -12.70
CA ASP A 337 -17.82 0.06 -12.40
C ASP A 337 -17.45 0.09 -10.91
N GLU A 338 -18.36 -0.36 -10.04
CA GLU A 338 -18.14 -0.33 -8.57
C GLU A 338 -16.92 -1.17 -8.16
N SER A 339 -16.66 -2.28 -8.87
CA SER A 339 -15.50 -3.14 -8.59
C SER A 339 -14.18 -2.48 -8.98
N GLY A 340 -14.11 -1.79 -10.11
CA GLY A 340 -12.96 -0.97 -10.50
C GLY A 340 -12.77 0.22 -9.57
N LEU A 341 -13.86 0.88 -9.19
CA LEU A 341 -13.86 1.99 -8.24
C LEU A 341 -13.35 1.57 -6.85
N ASN A 342 -13.77 0.41 -6.35
CA ASN A 342 -13.28 -0.15 -5.08
C ASN A 342 -11.78 -0.44 -5.16
N ASN A 343 -11.32 -1.13 -6.22
CA ASN A 343 -9.90 -1.39 -6.43
C ASN A 343 -9.08 -0.08 -6.38
N LEU A 344 -9.52 0.95 -7.12
CA LEU A 344 -8.84 2.25 -7.15
C LEU A 344 -8.86 2.94 -5.79
N THR A 345 -10.00 2.92 -5.10
CA THR A 345 -10.14 3.54 -3.78
C THR A 345 -9.23 2.87 -2.76
N VAL A 346 -9.25 1.54 -2.67
CA VAL A 346 -8.43 0.78 -1.72
C VAL A 346 -6.93 0.99 -1.98
N LEU A 347 -6.52 1.04 -3.25
CA LEU A 347 -5.11 1.12 -3.61
C LEU A 347 -4.55 2.55 -3.67
N PHE A 348 -5.37 3.59 -3.87
CA PHE A 348 -4.86 4.93 -4.18
C PHE A 348 -5.35 6.05 -3.27
N SER A 349 -6.44 5.87 -2.53
CA SER A 349 -6.99 6.92 -1.66
C SER A 349 -6.04 7.38 -0.55
N SER A 350 -5.18 6.49 -0.04
CA SER A 350 -4.19 6.83 1.00
C SER A 350 -2.94 7.53 0.47
N ILE A 351 -2.72 7.54 -0.85
CA ILE A 351 -1.51 8.08 -1.48
C ILE A 351 -1.77 9.28 -2.40
N VAL A 352 -3.00 9.45 -2.90
CA VAL A 352 -3.40 10.59 -3.71
C VAL A 352 -4.33 11.46 -2.86
N ASN A 353 -3.84 12.62 -2.44
CA ASN A 353 -4.67 13.57 -1.68
C ASN A 353 -5.76 14.21 -2.56
N SER A 354 -6.85 14.64 -1.91
CA SER A 354 -8.05 15.19 -2.56
C SER A 354 -7.76 16.35 -3.52
N GLY A 355 -7.00 17.35 -3.09
CA GLY A 355 -6.70 18.52 -3.94
C GLY A 355 -5.86 18.18 -5.19
N VAL A 356 -4.92 17.25 -5.05
CA VAL A 356 -4.14 16.73 -6.20
C VAL A 356 -5.04 15.93 -7.14
N LEU A 357 -5.98 15.15 -6.60
CA LEU A 357 -6.93 14.40 -7.41
C LEU A 357 -7.88 15.33 -8.16
N GLU A 358 -8.45 16.34 -7.50
CA GLU A 358 -9.31 17.35 -8.13
C GLU A 358 -8.59 18.05 -9.28
N GLN A 359 -7.33 18.45 -9.07
CA GLN A 359 -6.53 19.06 -10.11
C GLN A 359 -6.34 18.11 -11.31
N ALA A 360 -5.96 16.86 -11.06
CA ALA A 360 -5.75 15.86 -12.10
C ALA A 360 -7.05 15.50 -12.85
N TYR A 361 -8.18 15.48 -12.16
CA TYR A 361 -9.50 15.11 -12.67
C TYR A 361 -10.19 16.25 -13.43
N SER A 362 -9.81 17.51 -13.18
CA SER A 362 -10.43 18.71 -13.77
C SER A 362 -10.53 18.71 -15.30
N GLN A 363 -9.65 17.97 -15.99
CA GLN A 363 -9.70 17.80 -17.45
C GLN A 363 -10.85 16.89 -17.93
N PHE A 364 -11.43 16.08 -17.05
CA PHE A 364 -12.51 15.13 -17.35
C PHE A 364 -13.88 15.60 -16.82
N GLY A 365 -13.88 16.37 -15.73
CA GLY A 365 -15.09 16.80 -15.04
C GLY A 365 -14.80 17.28 -13.62
N GLU A 366 -15.80 17.17 -12.75
CA GLU A 366 -15.70 17.50 -11.34
C GLU A 366 -15.92 16.22 -10.53
N ILE A 367 -14.86 15.67 -9.95
CA ILE A 367 -14.90 14.33 -9.34
C ILE A 367 -16.01 14.17 -8.29
N GLN A 368 -16.23 15.16 -7.42
CA GLN A 368 -17.29 15.09 -6.42
C GLN A 368 -18.69 15.08 -7.05
N LYS A 369 -18.86 15.78 -8.18
CA LYS A 369 -20.14 15.84 -8.91
C LYS A 369 -20.41 14.51 -9.60
N ASP A 370 -19.39 13.89 -10.18
CA ASP A 370 -19.52 12.60 -10.85
C ASP A 370 -19.80 11.49 -9.81
N ILE A 371 -19.09 11.49 -8.67
CA ILE A 371 -19.40 10.60 -7.53
C ILE A 371 -20.86 10.74 -7.09
N LYS A 372 -21.36 11.97 -6.88
CA LYS A 372 -22.74 12.23 -6.46
C LYS A 372 -23.79 11.99 -7.56
N GLY A 373 -23.35 11.95 -8.81
CA GLY A 373 -24.21 11.67 -9.96
C GLY A 373 -24.49 10.18 -10.11
N ASP A 374 -23.47 9.35 -9.89
CA ASP A 374 -23.50 7.91 -10.14
C ASP A 374 -23.71 7.05 -8.89
N LEU A 375 -23.26 7.51 -7.72
CA LEU A 375 -23.39 6.78 -6.47
C LEU A 375 -24.50 7.36 -5.59
N LYS A 376 -24.99 6.55 -4.64
CA LYS A 376 -26.00 6.94 -3.65
C LYS A 376 -25.72 6.31 -2.30
N GLY A 377 -26.33 6.89 -1.26
CA GLY A 377 -26.37 6.30 0.08
C GLY A 377 -25.00 6.23 0.74
N ASP A 378 -24.76 5.20 1.56
CA ASP A 378 -23.53 5.12 2.35
C ASP A 378 -22.31 4.74 1.52
N TYR A 379 -22.51 4.10 0.36
CA TYR A 379 -21.42 3.86 -0.60
C TYR A 379 -20.88 5.17 -1.18
N GLU A 380 -21.77 6.09 -1.59
CA GLU A 380 -21.37 7.44 -2.03
C GLU A 380 -20.57 8.17 -0.95
N LYS A 381 -21.10 8.21 0.28
CA LYS A 381 -20.45 8.88 1.42
C LYS A 381 -19.08 8.26 1.72
N ALA A 382 -18.96 6.94 1.64
CA ALA A 382 -17.71 6.24 1.88
C ALA A 382 -16.67 6.58 0.80
N ILE A 383 -17.04 6.54 -0.47
CA ILE A 383 -16.14 6.92 -1.57
C ILE A 383 -15.68 8.37 -1.43
N LEU A 384 -16.60 9.31 -1.17
CA LEU A 384 -16.24 10.72 -0.91
C LEU A 384 -15.23 10.85 0.24
N ALA A 385 -15.53 10.22 1.38
CA ALA A 385 -14.68 10.30 2.57
C ALA A 385 -13.30 9.66 2.35
N MET A 386 -13.23 8.53 1.66
CA MET A 386 -11.96 7.87 1.35
C MET A 386 -11.07 8.75 0.47
N TRP A 387 -11.64 9.42 -0.52
CA TRP A 387 -10.91 10.35 -1.38
C TRP A 387 -10.70 11.75 -0.77
N GLY A 388 -11.18 11.98 0.46
CA GLY A 388 -10.93 13.18 1.26
C GLY A 388 -11.85 14.37 0.94
N PHE A 389 -13.09 14.11 0.53
CA PHE A 389 -14.12 15.10 0.21
C PHE A 389 -15.21 15.28 1.27
#